data_AF-A0A920IPR0-F1
#
_entry.id   AF-A0A920IPR0-F1
#
_cell.length_a   1.000
_cell.length_b   1.000
_cell.length_c   1.000
_cell.angle_alpha   90.00
_cell.angle_beta   90.00
_cell.angle_gamma   90.00
#
_symmetry.space_group_name_H-M   'P 1'
#
loop_
_entity.id
_entity.type
_entity.pdbx_description
1 polymer ?
#
loop_
_entity_poly.entity_id
_entity_poly.type
_entity_poly.pdbx_seq_one_letter_code
_entity_poly.pdbx_strand_id
1 'polypeptide(L)'
;MVICISCIVFGIYNIGDYGLNYLNTIGVEDTGDWHHSLISLLGYDNNSFLNKFWFGAVYFIPIYFVAFTVGIFWEAVFAIIRKHEINEGLFVSSILFALTCPPDLPLWQAALGMTFGIVIGKEVFGGTGKKFS
;
A
#
# COMPACT_ATOMS: atom_id res chain seq x y z
N MET A 1 3.20 -5.05 13.95
CA MET A 1 2.74 -5.99 12.90
C MET A 1 1.30 -6.44 13.10
N VAL A 2 0.94 -7.13 14.19
CA VAL A 2 -0.43 -7.67 14.37
C VAL A 2 -1.53 -6.60 14.37
N ILE A 3 -1.28 -5.43 14.98
CA ILE A 3 -2.24 -4.31 14.98
C ILE A 3 -2.51 -3.78 13.56
N CYS A 4 -1.49 -3.79 12.71
CA CYS A 4 -1.62 -3.32 11.33
C CYS A 4 -2.54 -4.23 10.50
N ILE A 5 -2.65 -5.51 10.84
CA ILE A 5 -3.55 -6.45 10.16
C ILE A 5 -5.01 -6.00 10.33
N SER A 6 -5.40 -5.61 11.54
CA SER A 6 -6.75 -5.08 11.80
C SER A 6 -7.00 -3.78 11.02
N CYS A 7 -6.00 -2.91 10.91
CA CYS A 7 -6.10 -1.67 10.12
C CYS A 7 -6.22 -1.93 8.62
N ILE A 8 -5.48 -2.91 8.08
CA ILE A 8 -5.55 -3.30 6.67
C ILE A 8 -6.94 -3.82 6.32
N VAL A 9 -7.49 -4.73 7.12
CA VAL A 9 -8.83 -5.30 6.89
C VAL A 9 -9.88 -4.20 6.90
N PHE A 10 -9.81 -3.27 7.86
CA PHE A 10 -10.73 -2.14 7.93
C PHE A 10 -10.56 -1.18 6.74
N GLY A 11 -9.34 -0.87 6.33
CA GLY A 11 -9.05 -0.01 5.18
C GLY A 11 -9.57 -0.60 3.87
N ILE A 12 -9.30 -1.87 3.61
CA ILE A 12 -9.79 -2.60 2.44
C ILE A 12 -11.32 -2.58 2.38
N TYR A 13 -11.99 -2.85 3.50
CA TYR A 13 -13.45 -2.85 3.54
C TYR A 13 -14.05 -1.46 3.23
N ASN A 14 -13.47 -0.39 3.80
CA ASN A 14 -13.93 0.97 3.54
C ASN A 14 -13.75 1.36 2.07
N ILE A 15 -12.58 1.10 1.49
CA ILE A 15 -12.31 1.39 0.07
C ILE A 15 -13.28 0.63 -0.84
N GLY A 16 -13.54 -0.65 -0.52
CA GLY A 16 -14.52 -1.47 -1.22
C GLY A 16 -15.95 -0.92 -1.19
N ASP A 17 -16.41 -0.48 -0.02
CA ASP A 17 -17.76 0.07 0.15
C ASP A 17 -17.94 1.38 -0.63
N TYR A 18 -16.99 2.32 -0.52
CA TYR A 18 -17.05 3.56 -1.28
C TYR A 18 -16.90 3.34 -2.79
N GLY A 19 -16.03 2.41 -3.20
CA GLY A 19 -15.80 2.08 -4.62
C GLY A 19 -17.01 1.43 -5.29
N LEU A 20 -17.63 0.42 -4.67
CA LEU A 20 -18.83 -0.20 -5.24
C LEU A 20 -20.05 0.71 -5.19
N ASN A 21 -20.21 1.54 -4.14
CA ASN A 21 -21.29 2.54 -4.10
C ASN A 21 -21.12 3.58 -5.22
N TYR A 22 -19.89 4.02 -5.48
CA TYR A 22 -19.57 4.90 -6.59
C TYR A 22 -19.98 4.26 -7.94
N LEU A 23 -19.51 3.04 -8.23
CA LEU A 23 -19.87 2.32 -9.48
C LEU A 23 -21.39 2.11 -9.64
N ASN A 24 -22.10 1.78 -8.55
CA ASN A 24 -23.55 1.61 -8.58
C ASN A 24 -24.30 2.91 -8.93
N THR A 25 -23.85 4.04 -8.40
CA THR A 25 -24.48 5.35 -8.70
C THR A 25 -24.25 5.84 -10.14
N ILE A 26 -23.15 5.45 -10.77
CA ILE A 26 -22.81 5.85 -12.15
C ILE A 26 -23.43 4.87 -13.15
N GLY A 27 -23.85 3.67 -12.70
CA GLY A 27 -24.43 2.63 -13.55
C GLY A 27 -23.43 2.03 -14.54
N VAL A 28 -22.13 2.19 -14.29
CA VAL A 28 -21.03 1.71 -15.13
C VAL A 28 -20.19 0.74 -14.31
N GLU A 29 -20.18 -0.53 -14.70
CA GLU A 29 -19.37 -1.58 -14.06
C GLU A 29 -17.90 -1.58 -14.52
N ASP A 30 -17.61 -0.84 -15.59
CA ASP A 30 -16.34 -0.89 -16.30
C ASP A 30 -15.68 0.49 -16.38
N THR A 31 -14.75 0.74 -15.46
CA THR A 31 -13.90 1.93 -15.46
C THR A 31 -12.81 1.88 -16.54
N GLY A 32 -12.68 0.77 -17.30
CA GLY A 32 -11.65 0.62 -18.34
C GLY A 32 -10.23 0.44 -17.80
N ASP A 33 -10.09 0.30 -16.48
CA ASP A 33 -8.81 0.05 -15.81
C ASP A 33 -8.45 -1.43 -15.80
N TRP A 34 -7.16 -1.73 -15.69
CA TRP A 34 -6.66 -3.10 -15.51
C TRP A 34 -7.23 -3.77 -14.24
N HIS A 35 -7.66 -2.98 -13.26
CA HIS A 35 -8.33 -3.46 -12.06
C HIS A 35 -9.65 -4.18 -12.39
N HIS A 36 -10.36 -3.77 -13.44
CA HIS A 36 -11.65 -4.37 -13.84
C HIS A 36 -11.50 -5.87 -14.16
N SER A 37 -10.39 -6.26 -14.82
CA SER A 37 -10.13 -7.67 -15.13
C SER A 37 -9.94 -8.56 -13.89
N LEU A 38 -9.54 -7.98 -12.74
CA LEU A 38 -9.39 -8.72 -11.48
C LEU A 38 -10.67 -8.69 -10.63
N ILE A 39 -11.44 -7.61 -10.73
CA ILE A 39 -12.67 -7.41 -9.96
C ILE A 39 -13.83 -8.21 -10.59
N SER A 40 -13.88 -8.32 -11.91
CA SER A 40 -14.89 -9.10 -12.65
C SER A 40 -14.84 -10.60 -12.33
N LEU A 41 -13.74 -11.09 -11.74
CA LEU A 41 -13.56 -12.48 -11.33
C LEU A 41 -14.45 -12.90 -10.14
N LEU A 42 -14.87 -11.95 -9.30
CA LEU A 42 -15.79 -12.16 -8.17
C LEU A 42 -17.12 -11.40 -8.31
N GLY A 43 -17.19 -10.45 -9.24
CA GLY A 43 -18.41 -9.70 -9.58
C GLY A 43 -18.60 -8.41 -8.77
N TYR A 44 -19.47 -7.54 -9.29
CA TYR A 44 -19.70 -6.17 -8.78
C TYR A 44 -20.88 -6.05 -7.79
N ASP A 45 -21.31 -7.16 -7.17
CA ASP A 45 -22.42 -7.13 -6.22
C ASP A 45 -22.08 -6.33 -4.94
N ASN A 46 -22.84 -5.26 -4.68
CA ASN A 46 -22.68 -4.42 -3.48
C ASN A 46 -23.17 -5.12 -2.20
N ASN A 47 -24.08 -6.08 -2.31
CA ASN A 47 -24.69 -6.69 -1.13
C ASN A 47 -23.76 -7.68 -0.40
N SER A 48 -22.73 -8.17 -1.08
CA SER A 48 -21.84 -9.21 -0.57
C SER A 48 -20.62 -8.60 0.13
N PHE A 49 -20.42 -8.92 1.41
CA PHE A 49 -19.23 -8.50 2.18
C PHE A 49 -17.92 -8.90 1.47
N LEU A 50 -17.92 -10.08 0.85
CA LEU A 50 -16.76 -10.61 0.13
C LEU A 50 -16.38 -9.76 -1.07
N ASN A 51 -17.36 -9.20 -1.79
CA ASN A 51 -17.11 -8.40 -2.99
C ASN A 51 -16.56 -7.02 -2.64
N LYS A 52 -17.07 -6.40 -1.55
CA LYS A 52 -16.46 -5.18 -0.98
C LYS A 52 -15.01 -5.43 -0.59
N PHE A 53 -14.75 -6.53 0.11
CA PHE A 53 -13.39 -6.87 0.52
C PHE A 53 -12.47 -7.13 -0.68
N TRP A 54 -12.95 -7.87 -1.70
CA TRP A 54 -12.16 -8.16 -2.89
C TRP A 54 -11.84 -6.89 -3.69
N PHE A 55 -12.83 -6.02 -3.89
CA PHE A 55 -12.63 -4.75 -4.58
C PHE A 55 -11.53 -3.92 -3.91
N GLY A 56 -11.62 -3.68 -2.60
CA GLY A 56 -10.60 -2.94 -1.88
C GLY A 56 -9.22 -3.62 -1.90
N ALA A 57 -9.17 -4.95 -1.91
CA ALA A 57 -7.93 -5.71 -1.95
C ALA A 57 -7.20 -5.56 -3.30
N VAL A 58 -7.94 -5.54 -4.41
CA VAL A 58 -7.37 -5.36 -5.77
C VAL A 58 -6.66 -4.01 -5.91
N TYR A 59 -7.17 -2.95 -5.29
CA TYR A 59 -6.52 -1.64 -5.29
C TYR A 59 -5.37 -1.53 -4.28
N PHE A 60 -5.50 -2.17 -3.11
CA PHE A 60 -4.50 -2.07 -2.04
C PHE A 60 -3.25 -2.94 -2.27
N ILE A 61 -3.41 -4.18 -2.71
CA ILE A 61 -2.31 -5.15 -2.89
C ILE A 61 -1.20 -4.64 -3.83
N PRO A 62 -1.49 -4.05 -5.00
CA PRO A 62 -0.47 -3.59 -5.93
C PRO A 62 0.40 -2.46 -5.35
N ILE A 63 -0.24 -1.50 -4.68
CA ILE A 63 0.45 -0.38 -4.01
C ILE A 63 1.36 -0.93 -2.91
N TYR A 64 0.83 -1.84 -2.09
CA TYR A 64 1.61 -2.49 -1.04
C TYR A 64 2.81 -3.26 -1.62
N PHE A 65 2.61 -4.01 -2.71
CA PHE A 65 3.67 -4.76 -3.37
C PHE A 65 4.79 -3.84 -3.86
N VAL A 66 4.45 -2.76 -4.57
CA VAL A 66 5.43 -1.78 -5.07
C VAL A 66 6.19 -1.12 -3.92
N ALA A 67 5.47 -0.65 -2.89
CA ALA A 67 6.10 -0.03 -1.71
C ALA A 67 7.03 -1.02 -0.99
N PHE A 68 6.65 -2.28 -0.87
CA PHE A 68 7.45 -3.32 -0.24
C PHE A 68 8.71 -3.67 -1.05
N THR A 69 8.60 -3.86 -2.36
CA THR A 69 9.74 -4.17 -3.24
C THR A 69 10.75 -3.02 -3.26
N VAL A 70 10.29 -1.79 -3.44
CA VAL A 70 11.16 -0.60 -3.41
C VAL A 70 11.78 -0.42 -2.03
N GLY A 71 11.01 -0.69 -0.97
CA GLY A 71 11.48 -0.61 0.40
C GLY A 71 12.62 -1.57 0.69
N ILE A 72 12.43 -2.84 0.36
CA ILE A 72 13.45 -3.89 0.52
C ILE A 72 14.67 -3.58 -0.33
N PHE A 73 14.47 -3.16 -1.58
CA PHE A 73 15.59 -2.86 -2.47
C PHE A 73 16.53 -1.82 -1.86
N TRP A 74 16.00 -0.70 -1.39
CA TRP A 74 16.82 0.35 -0.78
C TRP A 74 17.43 -0.08 0.55
N GLU A 75 16.67 -0.72 1.42
CA GLU A 75 17.19 -1.15 2.72
C GLU A 75 18.25 -2.25 2.59
N ALA A 76 18.13 -3.15 1.60
CA ALA A 76 19.17 -4.12 1.29
C ALA A 76 20.46 -3.46 0.81
N VAL A 77 20.36 -2.44 -0.07
CA VAL A 77 21.52 -1.67 -0.54
C VAL A 77 22.24 -0.99 0.64
N PHE A 78 21.49 -0.35 1.55
CA PHE A 78 22.08 0.31 2.71
C PHE A 78 22.60 -0.66 3.79
N ALA A 79 21.95 -1.81 3.97
CA ALA A 79 22.43 -2.89 4.82
C ALA A 79 23.83 -3.37 4.38
N ILE A 80 24.04 -3.52 3.07
CA ILE A 80 25.35 -3.89 2.49
C ILE A 80 26.39 -2.80 2.73
N ILE A 81 26.06 -1.53 2.50
CA ILE A 81 27.00 -0.40 2.65
C ILE A 81 27.44 -0.22 4.11
N ARG A 82 26.50 -0.32 5.06
CA ARG A 82 26.72 -0.05 6.49
C ARG A 82 27.06 -1.31 7.31
N LYS A 83 27.01 -2.50 6.69
CA LYS A 83 27.19 -3.81 7.34
C LYS A 83 26.31 -3.99 8.59
N HIS A 84 25.05 -3.58 8.50
CA HIS A 84 24.07 -3.81 9.56
C HIS A 84 22.99 -4.80 9.08
N GLU A 85 22.35 -5.48 10.02
CA GLU A 85 21.23 -6.37 9.72
C GLU A 85 20.00 -5.57 9.27
N ILE A 86 19.20 -6.17 8.39
CA ILE A 86 17.95 -5.57 7.92
C ILE A 86 17.06 -5.32 9.13
N ASN A 87 16.56 -4.10 9.28
CA ASN A 87 15.78 -3.73 10.44
C ASN A 87 14.31 -4.14 10.24
N GLU A 88 13.72 -4.80 11.22
CA GLU A 88 12.29 -5.15 11.23
C GLU A 88 11.37 -3.93 11.08
N GLY A 89 11.88 -2.74 11.40
CA GLY A 89 11.17 -1.48 11.21
C GLY A 89 10.73 -1.22 9.77
N LEU A 90 11.40 -1.77 8.74
CA LEU A 90 10.96 -1.65 7.34
C LEU A 90 9.56 -2.21 7.14
N PHE A 91 9.30 -3.40 7.67
CA PHE A 91 8.05 -4.10 7.46
C PHE A 91 6.86 -3.30 8.02
N VAL A 92 7.08 -2.60 9.13
CA VAL A 92 6.06 -1.72 9.72
C VAL A 92 5.92 -0.44 8.89
N SER A 93 7.02 0.17 8.46
CA SER A 93 6.99 1.39 7.65
C SER A 93 6.35 1.19 6.27
N SER A 94 6.57 0.06 5.61
CA SER A 94 5.94 -0.25 4.31
C SER A 94 4.43 -0.40 4.43
N ILE A 95 3.94 -1.06 5.49
CA ILE A 95 2.50 -1.18 5.76
C ILE A 95 1.90 0.19 6.11
N LEU A 96 2.56 0.99 6.95
CA LEU A 96 2.07 2.34 7.29
C LEU A 96 2.00 3.24 6.06
N PHE A 97 3.01 3.18 5.20
CA PHE A 97 3.06 3.94 3.96
C PHE A 97 1.91 3.55 3.02
N ALA A 98 1.69 2.24 2.83
CA ALA A 98 0.59 1.75 2.01
C ALA A 98 -0.79 2.16 2.57
N LEU A 99 -0.95 2.23 3.89
CA LEU A 99 -2.18 2.68 4.54
C LEU A 99 -2.40 4.20 4.50
N THR A 100 -1.33 4.99 4.43
CA THR A 100 -1.41 6.45 4.34
C THR A 100 -1.64 6.91 2.89
N CYS A 101 -1.27 6.08 1.92
CA CYS A 101 -1.45 6.36 0.51
C CYS A 101 -2.91 6.15 0.08
N PRO A 102 -3.56 7.13 -0.58
CA PRO A 102 -4.84 6.91 -1.24
C PRO A 102 -4.78 5.78 -2.28
N PRO A 103 -5.85 4.99 -2.44
CA PRO A 103 -5.90 3.85 -3.37
C PRO A 103 -5.88 4.25 -4.85
N ASP A 104 -6.23 5.49 -5.18
CA ASP A 104 -6.16 6.05 -6.54
C ASP A 104 -4.78 6.59 -6.92
N LEU A 105 -3.77 6.42 -6.06
CA LEU A 105 -2.42 6.88 -6.39
C LEU A 105 -1.81 6.04 -7.50
N PRO A 106 -1.21 6.69 -8.51
CA PRO A 106 -0.51 5.95 -9.54
C PRO A 106 0.71 5.22 -8.96
N LEU A 107 0.92 3.98 -9.40
CA LEU A 107 1.96 3.05 -8.88
C LEU A 107 3.37 3.67 -8.86
N TRP A 108 3.72 4.47 -9.88
CA TRP A 108 5.01 5.13 -9.95
C TRP A 108 5.20 6.19 -8.86
N GLN A 109 4.12 6.89 -8.46
CA GLN A 109 4.17 7.90 -7.42
C GLN A 109 4.33 7.27 -6.05
N ALA A 110 3.69 6.11 -5.81
CA ALA A 110 3.93 5.31 -4.62
C ALA A 110 5.41 4.85 -4.54
N ALA A 111 5.99 4.41 -5.65
CA ALA A 111 7.41 4.02 -5.72
C ALA A 111 8.36 5.19 -5.39
N LEU A 112 8.09 6.37 -5.96
CA LEU A 112 8.88 7.58 -5.68
C LEU A 112 8.73 8.01 -4.22
N GLY A 113 7.50 8.03 -3.69
CA GLY A 113 7.23 8.39 -2.29
C GLY A 113 7.96 7.48 -1.30
N MET A 114 7.96 6.17 -1.55
CA MET A 114 8.71 5.22 -0.72
C MET A 114 10.23 5.43 -0.84
N THR A 115 10.73 5.67 -2.05
CA THR A 115 12.15 5.96 -2.30
C THR A 115 12.60 7.20 -1.54
N PHE A 116 11.87 8.31 -1.64
CA PHE A 116 12.17 9.52 -0.88
C PHE A 116 12.06 9.30 0.62
N GLY A 117 11.04 8.57 1.08
CA GLY A 117 10.84 8.25 2.50
C GLY A 117 12.04 7.51 3.12
N ILE A 118 12.62 6.54 2.42
CA ILE A 118 13.80 5.79 2.91
C ILE A 118 15.08 6.62 2.74
N VAL A 119 15.34 7.12 1.54
CA VAL A 119 16.60 7.79 1.22
C VAL A 119 16.76 9.10 1.99
N ILE A 120 15.70 9.91 2.09
CA ILE A 120 15.76 11.18 2.84
C ILE A 120 15.42 10.96 4.32
N GLY A 121 14.38 10.18 4.63
CA GLY A 121 13.89 10.03 6.00
C GLY A 121 14.81 9.21 6.91
N LYS A 122 15.41 8.12 6.41
CA LYS A 122 16.34 7.28 7.20
C LYS A 122 17.80 7.63 6.93
N GLU A 123 18.21 7.82 5.68
CA GLU A 123 19.64 7.79 5.32
C GLU A 123 20.34 9.16 5.40
N VAL A 124 19.66 10.27 5.05
CA VAL A 124 20.22 11.62 5.24
C VAL A 124 20.45 11.94 6.72
N PHE A 125 19.61 11.39 7.62
CA PHE A 125 19.76 11.55 9.07
C PHE A 125 20.59 10.44 9.74
N GLY A 126 21.12 9.47 8.98
CA GLY A 126 22.14 8.54 9.43
C GLY A 126 21.65 7.33 10.21
N GLY A 127 20.42 6.87 9.99
CA GLY A 127 19.83 5.74 10.71
C GLY A 127 19.43 6.10 12.14
N THR A 128 18.58 5.27 12.74
CA THR A 128 17.94 5.47 14.05
C THR A 128 18.90 6.04 15.12
N GLY A 129 18.87 7.36 15.35
CA GLY A 129 19.46 7.96 16.55
C GLY A 129 20.52 9.06 16.38
N LYS A 130 20.23 10.17 15.70
CA LYS A 130 20.79 11.47 16.13
C LYS A 130 19.69 12.30 16.79
N LYS A 131 19.58 12.15 18.11
CA LYS A 131 18.86 13.11 18.96
C LYS A 131 19.51 14.47 18.74
N PHE A 132 18.77 15.42 18.21
CA PHE A 132 19.17 16.83 18.26
C PHE A 132 19.28 17.20 19.74
N SER A 133 20.50 17.48 20.19
CA SER A 133 20.79 18.18 21.43
C SER A 133 21.37 19.54 21.09
#